data_AF-A0A958YWM8-F1
#
_entry.id   AF-A0A958YWM8-F1
#
_cell.length_a   1.000
_cell.length_b   1.000
_cell.length_c   1.000
_cell.angle_alpha   90.00
_cell.angle_beta   90.00
_cell.angle_gamma   90.00
#
_symmetry.space_group_name_H-M   'P 1'
#
loop_
_entity.id
_entity.type
_entity.pdbx_description
1 polymer ?
#
loop_
_entity_poly.entity_id
_entity_poly.type
_entity_poly.pdbx_seq_one_letter_code
_entity_poly.pdbx_strand_id
1 'polypeptide(L)' 'KVNPYFVADYQTAARNYPMKKVSQVISLLRDADLKSKGVGAQNLAEGDILKELLFKMMH' A
#
# COMPACT_ATOMS: atom_id res chain seq x y z
N LYS A 1 -15.67 10.64 -10.04
CA LYS A 1 -16.88 9.84 -10.34
C LYS A 1 -16.41 8.42 -10.62
N VAL A 2 -16.89 7.42 -9.88
CA VAL A 2 -16.55 6.00 -10.10
C VAL A 2 -17.42 5.47 -11.23
N ASN A 3 -16.83 4.72 -12.17
CA ASN A 3 -17.58 4.10 -13.26
C ASN A 3 -18.47 2.98 -12.68
N PRO A 4 -19.79 2.97 -12.97
CA PRO A 4 -20.74 1.98 -12.44
C PRO A 4 -20.31 0.51 -12.61
N TYR A 5 -19.53 0.18 -13.64
CA TYR A 5 -19.05 -1.18 -13.88
C TYR A 5 -18.16 -1.76 -12.75
N PHE A 6 -17.53 -0.91 -11.94
CA PHE A 6 -16.62 -1.36 -10.87
C PHE A 6 -17.30 -1.51 -9.50
N VAL A 7 -18.59 -1.18 -9.37
CA VAL A 7 -19.28 -1.19 -8.08
C VAL A 7 -19.29 -2.60 -7.46
N ALA A 8 -19.48 -3.63 -8.28
CA ALA A 8 -19.46 -5.03 -7.82
C ALA A 8 -18.07 -5.43 -7.26
N ASP A 9 -17.00 -4.98 -7.91
CA ASP A 9 -15.62 -5.25 -7.47
C ASP A 9 -15.32 -4.55 -6.14
N TYR A 10 -15.75 -3.29 -5.99
CA TYR A 10 -15.60 -2.57 -4.72
C TYR A 10 -16.39 -3.21 -3.58
N GLN A 11 -17.60 -3.69 -3.84
CA GLN A 11 -18.39 -4.40 -2.84
C GLN A 11 -17.71 -5.70 -2.38
N THR A 12 -17.14 -6.45 -3.33
CA THR A 12 -16.40 -7.68 -3.03
C THR A 12 -15.12 -7.38 -2.27
N ALA A 13 -14.35 -6.39 -2.71
CA ALA A 13 -13.13 -5.94 -2.03
C ALA A 13 -13.43 -5.44 -0.60
N ALA A 14 -14.49 -4.66 -0.40
CA ALA A 14 -14.85 -4.13 0.91
C ALA A 14 -15.17 -5.23 1.94
N ARG A 15 -15.65 -6.40 1.49
CA ARG A 15 -15.88 -7.57 2.35
C ARG A 15 -14.57 -8.27 2.76
N ASN A 16 -13.57 -8.27 1.88
CA ASN A 16 -12.32 -8.99 2.07
C ASN A 16 -11.20 -8.11 2.69
N TYR A 17 -11.28 -6.79 2.55
CA TYR A 17 -10.27 -5.84 2.98
C TYR A 17 -10.86 -4.79 3.94
N PRO A 18 -10.84 -5.06 5.26
CA PRO A 18 -11.37 -4.13 6.26
C PRO A 18 -10.64 -2.78 6.24
N MET A 19 -11.37 -1.69 6.51
CA MET A 19 -10.85 -0.32 6.45
C MET A 19 -9.57 -0.11 7.28
N LYS A 20 -9.46 -0.73 8.45
CA LYS A 20 -8.26 -0.64 9.30
C LYS A 20 -7.00 -1.16 8.60
N LYS A 21 -7.12 -2.31 7.90
CA LYS A 21 -6.00 -2.90 7.16
C LYS A 21 -5.68 -2.05 5.92
N VAL A 22 -6.69 -1.59 5.20
CA VAL A 22 -6.52 -0.71 4.04
C VAL A 22 -5.81 0.60 4.42
N SER A 23 -6.23 1.26 5.51
CA SER A 23 -5.58 2.49 5.97
C SER A 23 -4.14 2.29 6.40
N GLN A 24 -3.83 1.14 7.02
CA GLN A 24 -2.47 0.77 7.37
C GLN A 24 -1.61 0.58 6.11
N VAL A 25 -2.11 -0.17 5.13
CA VAL A 25 -1.40 -0.39 3.85
C VAL A 25 -1.16 0.93 3.11
N ILE A 26 -2.13 1.85 3.08
CA ILE A 26 -1.95 3.19 2.48
C ILE A 26 -0.83 3.97 3.19
N SER A 27 -0.74 3.86 4.53
CA SER A 27 0.33 4.52 5.29
C SER A 27 1.70 3.92 4.95
N LEU A 28 1.79 2.59 4.86
CA LEU A 28 3.03 1.90 4.45
C LEU A 28 3.46 2.27 3.03
N LEU A 29 2.52 2.42 2.10
CA LEU A 29 2.80 2.88 0.74
C LEU A 29 3.38 4.29 0.73
N ARG A 30 2.84 5.19 1.55
CA ARG A 30 3.37 6.55 1.70
C ARG A 30 4.80 6.55 2.26
N ASP A 31 5.06 5.72 3.26
CA ASP A 31 6.40 5.60 3.83
C ASP A 31 7.41 5.05 2.81
N ALA A 32 7.02 4.04 2.03
CA ALA A 32 7.85 3.48 0.97
C ALA A 32 8.14 4.50 -0.14
N ASP A 33 7.15 5.32 -0.53
CA ASP A 33 7.32 6.40 -1.51
C ASP A 33 8.28 7.50 -1.02
N LEU A 34 8.24 7.85 0.28
CA LEU A 34 9.21 8.78 0.86
C LEU A 34 10.63 8.20 0.84
N LYS A 35 10.77 6.92 1.21
CA LYS A 35 12.07 6.22 1.20
C LYS A 35 12.65 6.10 -0.21
N SER A 36 11.83 5.79 -1.22
CA SER A 36 12.31 5.69 -2.62
C SER A 36 12.79 7.03 -3.17
N LYS A 37 12.25 8.14 -2.66
CA LYS A 37 12.70 9.51 -2.95
C LYS A 37 13.91 9.94 -2.13
N GLY A 38 14.48 9.06 -1.30
CA GLY A 38 15.65 9.35 -0.46
C GLY A 38 15.33 10.13 0.82
N VAL A 39 14.05 10.30 1.17
CA VAL A 39 13.63 10.98 2.40
C VAL A 39 13.57 9.97 3.54
N GLY A 40 14.42 10.13 4.55
CA GLY A 40 14.45 9.24 5.72
C GLY A 40 15.09 7.86 5.48
N ALA A 41 15.64 7.61 4.29
CA ALA A 41 16.45 6.44 3.97
C ALA A 41 17.74 6.88 3.28
N GLN A 42 18.88 6.74 3.96
CA GLN A 42 20.19 6.88 3.33
C GLN A 42 20.60 5.53 2.74
N ASN A 43 20.76 5.47 1.42
CA ASN A 43 21.37 4.36 0.69
C ASN A 43 20.63 3.00 0.68
N LEU A 44 19.30 2.95 0.85
CA LEU A 44 18.56 1.72 0.50
C LEU A 44 18.38 1.61 -1.01
N ALA A 45 18.66 0.43 -1.56
CA ALA A 45 18.27 0.11 -2.93
C ALA A 45 16.74 0.03 -3.04
N GLU A 46 16.18 0.51 -4.14
CA GLU A 46 14.73 0.51 -4.38
C GLU A 46 14.12 -0.90 -4.24
N GLY A 47 14.84 -1.93 -4.70
CA GLY A 47 14.41 -3.32 -4.56
C GLY A 47 14.24 -3.78 -3.11
N ASP A 48 15.02 -3.24 -2.18
CA ASP A 48 14.92 -3.61 -0.76
C ASP A 48 13.77 -2.86 -0.07
N ILE A 49 13.47 -1.63 -0.50
CA ILE A 49 12.28 -0.88 -0.06
C ILE A 49 11.00 -1.64 -0.46
N LEU A 50 10.96 -2.17 -1.68
CA LEU A 50 9.81 -2.95 -2.16
C LEU A 50 9.65 -4.27 -1.40
N LYS A 51 10.75 -4.97 -1.10
CA LYS A 51 10.71 -6.19 -0.26
C LYS A 51 10.20 -5.90 1.14
N GLU A 52 10.68 -4.82 1.77
CA GLU A 52 10.23 -4.38 3.09
C GLU A 52 8.72 -4.07 3.08
N LEU A 53 8.25 -3.33 2.07
CA LEU A 53 6.84 -2.99 1.89
C LEU A 53 5.98 -4.25 1.76
N LEU A 54 6.38 -5.21 0.91
CA LEU A 54 5.66 -6.49 0.75
C LEU A 54 5.57 -7.24 2.07
N PHE A 55 6.69 -7.36 2.79
CA PHE A 55 6.72 -8.05 4.08
C PHE A 55 5.74 -7.44 5.08
N LYS A 56 5.73 -6.10 5.23
CA LYS A 56 4.83 -5.35 6.13
C LYS A 56 3.36 -5.36 5.73
N MET A 57 3.03 -5.60 4.47
CA MET A 57 1.64 -5.75 4.03
C MET A 57 1.08 -7.15 4.32
N MET A 58 1.97 -8.16 4.34
CA MET A 58 1.61 -9.56 4.52
C MET A 58 1.63 -10.02 5.98
N HIS A 59 2.48 -9.43 6.82
CA HIS A 59 2.64 -9.73 8.24
C HIS A 59 2.21 -8.53 9.09
#